data_AF-A0A347UI75-F1
#
_entry.id   AF-A0A347UI75-F1
#
_cell.length_a   1.000
_cell.length_b   1.000
_cell.length_c   1.000
_cell.angle_alpha   90.00
_cell.angle_beta   90.00
_cell.angle_gamma   90.00
#
_symmetry.space_group_name_H-M   'P 1'
#
loop_
_entity.id
_entity.type
_entity.pdbx_description
1 polymer ?
#
loop_
_entity_poly.entity_id
_entity_poly.type
_entity_poly.pdbx_seq_one_letter_code
_entity_poly.pdbx_strand_id
1 'polypeptide(L)'
;MNTLMSKALVALILGSALATGIATAQTCDGVVVKDVCLPTDLGRLNISYGQFEDIYFLSGFPRLEYLDMGFNPVHDLSPLGSLPKLTYLDLGEMRLDGAALDLAPLSGLTALIELDISENNITNLSALGNLPKLESLTAFDTDINDLAPLANLHSLRVLQLQDTPVSDISALAGLPNLEALYLNGTGVSDLSALRSLPNLQILGLPNGSRITGQNKIKAVLAE
;
A
#
# COMPACT_ATOMS: atom_id res chain seq x y z
N MET A 1 -20.57 -29.10 5.09
CA MET A 1 -20.14 -27.72 4.73
C MET A 1 -18.68 -27.61 5.14
N ASN A 2 -17.67 -27.41 4.30
CA ASN A 2 -17.64 -26.96 2.92
C ASN A 2 -16.24 -27.26 2.30
N THR A 3 -16.05 -28.39 1.63
CA THR A 3 -14.78 -28.75 0.94
C THR A 3 -14.50 -27.89 -0.31
N LEU A 4 -15.49 -27.13 -0.77
CA LEU A 4 -15.34 -26.14 -1.85
C LEU A 4 -14.85 -24.77 -1.35
N MET A 5 -15.24 -24.33 -0.14
CA MET A 5 -14.67 -23.12 0.47
C MET A 5 -13.17 -23.25 0.72
N SER A 6 -12.70 -24.42 1.17
CA SER A 6 -11.27 -24.58 1.46
C SER A 6 -10.39 -24.55 0.20
N LYS A 7 -10.89 -24.99 -0.97
CA LYS A 7 -10.13 -24.92 -2.23
C LYS A 7 -10.06 -23.52 -2.83
N ALA A 8 -11.16 -22.77 -2.76
CA ALA A 8 -11.20 -21.38 -3.22
C ALA A 8 -10.32 -20.49 -2.34
N LEU A 9 -10.39 -20.68 -1.02
CA LEU A 9 -9.57 -19.97 -0.04
C LEU A 9 -8.08 -20.30 -0.19
N VAL A 10 -7.71 -21.57 -0.40
CA VAL A 10 -6.32 -21.97 -0.69
C VAL A 10 -5.78 -21.31 -1.96
N ALA A 11 -6.60 -21.25 -3.02
CA ALA A 11 -6.22 -20.60 -4.28
C ALA A 11 -6.08 -19.07 -4.14
N LEU A 12 -6.92 -18.46 -3.31
CA LEU A 12 -6.82 -17.06 -2.89
C LEU A 12 -5.52 -16.81 -2.13
N ILE A 13 -5.19 -17.72 -1.20
CA ILE A 13 -4.16 -17.47 -0.20
C ILE A 13 -2.73 -17.66 -0.71
N LEU A 14 -2.52 -18.69 -1.53
CA LEU A 14 -1.18 -19.14 -1.93
C LEU A 14 -0.81 -18.77 -3.37
N GLY A 15 -1.75 -18.27 -4.17
CA GLY A 15 -1.62 -18.29 -5.63
C GLY A 15 -1.47 -19.73 -6.14
N SER A 16 -1.44 -19.92 -7.46
CA SER A 16 -1.51 -21.24 -8.11
C SER A 16 -0.34 -22.21 -7.83
N ALA A 17 0.62 -21.88 -6.96
CA ALA A 17 1.92 -22.57 -6.89
C ALA A 17 2.21 -23.43 -5.63
N LEU A 18 1.37 -23.47 -4.59
CA LEU A 18 1.70 -24.22 -3.35
C LEU A 18 0.56 -25.07 -2.77
N ALA A 19 -0.25 -25.70 -3.63
CA ALA A 19 -1.36 -26.56 -3.17
C ALA A 19 -0.95 -27.95 -2.64
N THR A 20 0.34 -28.31 -2.62
CA THR A 20 0.78 -29.70 -2.37
C THR A 20 0.97 -30.09 -0.89
N GLY A 21 0.73 -29.17 0.07
CA GLY A 21 1.00 -29.41 1.50
C GLY A 21 -0.19 -29.32 2.46
N ILE A 22 -1.44 -29.28 1.98
CA ILE A 22 -2.59 -28.95 2.82
C ILE A 22 -3.07 -30.21 3.57
N ALA A 23 -2.62 -30.39 4.80
CA ALA A 23 -3.12 -31.42 5.70
C ALA A 23 -4.49 -31.02 6.27
N THR A 24 -5.49 -31.89 6.15
CA THR A 24 -6.78 -31.73 6.81
C THR A 24 -6.61 -31.90 8.32
N ALA A 25 -6.64 -30.78 9.07
CA ALA A 25 -7.01 -30.56 10.47
C ALA A 25 -6.72 -31.61 11.58
N GLN A 26 -5.86 -32.62 11.41
CA GLN A 26 -5.55 -33.56 12.50
C GLN A 26 -4.12 -33.47 13.06
N THR A 27 -3.19 -32.82 12.37
CA THR A 27 -1.94 -32.28 12.95
C THR A 27 -1.48 -31.09 12.12
N CYS A 28 -1.77 -29.86 12.56
CA CYS A 28 -1.20 -28.65 11.96
C CYS A 28 0.01 -28.22 12.78
N ASP A 29 1.21 -28.33 12.19
CA ASP A 29 2.46 -27.83 12.78
C ASP A 29 2.75 -26.38 12.34
N GLY A 30 1.76 -25.70 11.77
CA GLY A 30 1.84 -24.35 11.22
C GLY A 30 0.79 -23.40 11.79
N VAL A 31 0.47 -22.36 11.02
CA VAL A 31 -0.56 -21.36 11.38
C VAL A 31 -1.87 -21.73 10.70
N VAL A 32 -2.96 -21.79 11.46
CA VAL A 32 -4.29 -22.05 10.91
C VAL A 32 -4.95 -20.73 10.51
N VAL A 33 -5.34 -20.61 9.24
CA VAL A 33 -6.06 -19.46 8.67
C VAL A 33 -7.35 -19.96 8.02
N LYS A 34 -8.52 -19.64 8.62
CA LYS A 34 -9.85 -20.07 8.14
C LYS A 34 -9.88 -21.54 7.67
N ASP A 35 -9.46 -22.45 8.56
CA ASP A 35 -9.39 -23.91 8.36
C ASP A 35 -8.27 -24.43 7.42
N VAL A 36 -7.36 -23.55 6.97
CA VAL A 36 -6.19 -23.93 6.19
C VAL A 36 -4.94 -23.87 7.07
N CYS A 37 -4.20 -24.97 7.19
CA CYS A 37 -2.90 -24.99 7.84
C CYS A 37 -1.82 -24.49 6.87
N LEU A 38 -1.14 -23.40 7.22
CA LEU A 38 -0.08 -22.77 6.44
C LEU A 38 1.27 -22.93 7.14
N PRO A 39 2.37 -23.14 6.38
CA PRO A 39 3.69 -23.22 6.99
C PRO A 39 4.13 -21.85 7.55
N THR A 40 4.91 -21.83 8.62
CA THR A 40 5.32 -20.59 9.31
C THR A 40 6.41 -19.82 8.57
N ASP A 41 7.04 -20.42 7.55
CA ASP A 41 8.18 -19.85 6.82
C ASP A 41 7.79 -19.16 5.51
N LEU A 42 6.49 -18.89 5.30
CA LEU A 42 6.00 -18.14 4.15
C LEU A 42 6.69 -16.78 4.01
N GLY A 43 7.19 -16.50 2.81
CA GLY A 43 7.64 -15.17 2.39
C GLY A 43 6.54 -14.35 1.70
N ARG A 44 5.48 -15.01 1.22
CA ARG A 44 4.37 -14.38 0.51
C ARG A 44 3.04 -14.93 1.00
N LEU A 45 2.10 -14.03 1.26
CA LEU A 45 0.74 -14.34 1.65
C LEU A 45 -0.20 -13.36 0.94
N ASN A 46 -1.19 -13.88 0.24
CA ASN A 46 -2.35 -13.10 -0.17
C ASN A 46 -3.51 -13.55 0.73
N ILE A 47 -4.35 -12.64 1.21
CA ILE A 47 -5.59 -12.93 1.91
C ILE A 47 -6.69 -11.98 1.44
N SER A 48 -6.49 -11.30 0.31
CA SER A 48 -7.44 -10.29 -0.17
C SER A 48 -8.79 -10.90 -0.50
N TYR A 49 -9.86 -10.11 -0.35
CA TYR A 49 -11.26 -10.58 -0.45
C TYR A 49 -11.63 -11.70 0.53
N GLY A 50 -10.80 -11.94 1.55
CA GLY A 50 -10.95 -13.05 2.48
C GLY A 50 -12.09 -12.86 3.48
N GLN A 51 -12.64 -11.66 3.64
CA GLN A 51 -13.55 -11.28 4.75
C GLN A 51 -12.90 -11.50 6.13
N PHE A 52 -11.62 -11.13 6.28
CA PHE A 52 -10.92 -11.12 7.56
C PHE A 52 -11.29 -9.86 8.34
N GLU A 53 -11.75 -10.02 9.58
CA GLU A 53 -11.99 -8.91 10.52
C GLU A 53 -10.77 -8.69 11.44
N ASP A 54 -9.97 -9.75 11.63
CA ASP A 54 -8.73 -9.72 12.40
C ASP A 54 -7.60 -10.43 11.65
N ILE A 55 -6.36 -10.07 12.03
CA ILE A 55 -5.13 -10.55 11.40
C ILE A 55 -4.10 -11.01 12.45
N TYR A 56 -4.52 -11.40 13.65
CA TYR A 56 -3.60 -11.79 14.73
C TYR A 56 -2.75 -13.02 14.37
N PHE A 57 -3.26 -13.88 13.50
CA PHE A 57 -2.54 -15.03 12.97
C PHE A 57 -1.26 -14.65 12.20
N LEU A 58 -1.14 -13.40 11.72
CA LEU A 58 0.07 -12.94 11.01
C LEU A 58 1.33 -13.00 11.87
N SER A 59 1.20 -12.92 13.20
CA SER A 59 2.32 -13.10 14.13
C SER A 59 3.04 -14.46 13.97
N GLY A 60 2.37 -15.46 13.37
CA GLY A 60 2.94 -16.76 13.05
C GLY A 60 3.76 -16.81 11.75
N PHE A 61 3.88 -15.71 10.99
CA PHE A 61 4.64 -15.62 9.74
C PHE A 61 5.81 -14.62 9.84
N PRO A 62 6.81 -14.85 10.71
CA PRO A 62 7.89 -13.89 10.98
C PRO A 62 8.83 -13.63 9.79
N ARG A 63 8.67 -14.36 8.68
CA ARG A 63 9.47 -14.23 7.45
C ARG A 63 8.72 -13.56 6.31
N LEU A 64 7.51 -13.07 6.54
CA LEU A 64 6.68 -12.52 5.49
C LEU A 64 7.31 -11.25 4.90
N GLU A 65 7.46 -11.25 3.57
CA GLU A 65 8.02 -10.15 2.77
C GLU A 65 6.93 -9.50 1.90
N TYR A 66 5.92 -10.28 1.51
CA TYR A 66 4.77 -9.82 0.72
C TYR A 66 3.48 -10.17 1.44
N LEU A 67 2.66 -9.16 1.70
CA LEU A 67 1.29 -9.32 2.18
C LEU A 67 0.33 -8.53 1.31
N ASP A 68 -0.59 -9.23 0.67
CA ASP A 68 -1.77 -8.61 0.08
C ASP A 68 -2.98 -8.95 0.94
N MET A 69 -3.63 -7.95 1.52
CA MET A 69 -4.80 -8.14 2.38
C MET A 69 -5.93 -7.15 2.09
N GLY A 70 -5.94 -6.53 0.91
CA GLY A 70 -7.01 -5.63 0.50
C GLY A 70 -8.39 -6.29 0.50
N PHE A 71 -9.46 -5.51 0.46
CA PHE A 71 -10.84 -6.01 0.45
C PHE A 71 -11.22 -6.87 1.67
N ASN A 72 -10.69 -6.53 2.84
CA ASN A 72 -11.03 -7.16 4.13
C ASN A 72 -11.47 -6.11 5.16
N PRO A 73 -12.47 -6.36 6.01
CA PRO A 73 -12.90 -5.43 7.07
C PRO A 73 -11.95 -5.41 8.29
N VAL A 74 -10.64 -5.18 8.10
CA VAL A 74 -9.65 -5.18 9.19
C VAL A 74 -9.42 -3.76 9.72
N HIS A 75 -9.84 -3.52 10.96
CA HIS A 75 -9.68 -2.22 11.62
C HIS A 75 -8.33 -2.08 12.38
N ASP A 76 -7.85 -3.18 12.97
CA ASP A 76 -6.66 -3.18 13.82
C ASP A 76 -5.43 -3.69 13.07
N LEU A 77 -4.55 -2.76 12.70
CA LEU A 77 -3.29 -3.04 12.01
C LEU A 77 -2.13 -3.38 12.96
N SER A 78 -2.34 -3.40 14.29
CA SER A 78 -1.28 -3.66 15.28
C SER A 78 -0.45 -4.93 15.00
N PRO A 79 -1.04 -6.05 14.53
CA PRO A 79 -0.27 -7.24 14.21
C PRO A 79 0.80 -7.04 13.12
N LEU A 80 0.64 -6.06 12.22
CA LEU A 80 1.63 -5.76 11.18
C LEU A 80 2.97 -5.30 11.76
N GLY A 81 2.98 -4.64 12.92
CA GLY A 81 4.21 -4.22 13.60
C GLY A 81 5.15 -5.38 13.96
N SER A 82 4.66 -6.62 13.93
CA SER A 82 5.45 -7.84 14.15
C SER A 82 6.09 -8.43 12.88
N LEU A 83 5.93 -7.77 11.73
CA LEU A 83 6.38 -8.25 10.41
C LEU A 83 7.52 -7.38 9.84
N PRO A 84 8.72 -7.39 10.45
CA PRO A 84 9.79 -6.44 10.12
C PRO A 84 10.40 -6.63 8.72
N LYS A 85 10.02 -7.69 8.01
CA LYS A 85 10.55 -8.03 6.68
C LYS A 85 9.63 -7.63 5.53
N LEU A 86 8.43 -7.11 5.79
CA LEU A 86 7.53 -6.69 4.72
C LEU A 86 8.19 -5.66 3.81
N THR A 87 8.26 -5.99 2.53
CA THR A 87 8.68 -5.11 1.44
C THR A 87 7.50 -4.69 0.58
N TYR A 88 6.43 -5.50 0.53
CA TYR A 88 5.18 -5.20 -0.15
C TYR A 88 4.00 -5.35 0.82
N LEU A 89 3.14 -4.34 0.89
CA LEU A 89 1.92 -4.37 1.67
C LEU A 89 0.77 -3.73 0.89
N ASP A 90 -0.32 -4.46 0.72
CA ASP A 90 -1.55 -3.98 0.11
C ASP A 90 -2.69 -3.98 1.13
N LEU A 91 -3.18 -2.77 1.43
CA LEU A 91 -4.31 -2.47 2.30
C LEU A 91 -5.46 -1.81 1.52
N GLY A 92 -5.53 -2.00 0.20
CA GLY A 92 -6.55 -1.36 -0.64
C GLY A 92 -7.97 -1.77 -0.23
N GLU A 93 -8.88 -0.80 -0.15
CA GLU A 93 -10.30 -1.01 0.14
C GLU A 93 -10.55 -1.89 1.40
N MET A 94 -10.17 -1.43 2.59
CA MET A 94 -10.39 -2.19 3.84
C MET A 94 -11.87 -2.21 4.31
N ARG A 95 -12.82 -1.66 3.54
CA ARG A 95 -14.28 -1.77 3.80
C ARG A 95 -14.72 -1.43 5.24
N LEU A 96 -14.18 -0.36 5.81
CA LEU A 96 -14.36 -0.01 7.23
C LEU A 96 -15.66 0.74 7.54
N ASP A 97 -16.68 0.64 6.68
CA ASP A 97 -17.96 1.34 6.81
C ASP A 97 -17.82 2.85 7.10
N GLY A 98 -16.82 3.49 6.49
CA GLY A 98 -16.50 4.91 6.63
C GLY A 98 -15.62 5.27 7.83
N ALA A 99 -15.24 4.31 8.68
CA ALA A 99 -14.28 4.54 9.76
C ALA A 99 -12.88 4.84 9.20
N ALA A 100 -12.15 5.71 9.90
CA ALA A 100 -10.78 6.02 9.54
C ALA A 100 -9.84 4.83 9.77
N LEU A 101 -8.88 4.62 8.87
CA LEU A 101 -7.83 3.63 9.02
C LEU A 101 -6.59 4.26 9.66
N ASP A 102 -6.18 3.75 10.83
CA ASP A 102 -4.98 4.20 11.54
C ASP A 102 -3.73 3.49 11.02
N LEU A 103 -2.81 4.25 10.43
CA LEU A 103 -1.54 3.76 9.90
C LEU A 103 -0.42 3.72 10.95
N ALA A 104 -0.63 4.15 12.20
CA ALA A 104 0.41 4.18 13.23
C ALA A 104 1.20 2.85 13.38
N PRO A 105 0.58 1.66 13.28
CA PRO A 105 1.29 0.38 13.33
C PRO A 105 2.33 0.17 12.21
N LEU A 106 2.27 0.92 11.11
CA LEU A 106 3.20 0.78 9.99
C LEU A 106 4.54 1.49 10.21
N SER A 107 4.63 2.36 11.22
CA SER A 107 5.81 3.22 11.45
C SER A 107 7.14 2.48 11.63
N GLY A 108 7.09 1.21 12.04
CA GLY A 108 8.25 0.33 12.21
C GLY A 108 8.64 -0.49 10.97
N LEU A 109 7.85 -0.46 9.90
CA LEU A 109 8.04 -1.29 8.69
C LEU A 109 9.12 -0.72 7.76
N THR A 110 10.30 -0.46 8.30
CA THR A 110 11.42 0.20 7.60
C THR A 110 11.95 -0.56 6.37
N ALA A 111 11.54 -1.82 6.18
CA ALA A 111 11.83 -2.62 4.99
C ALA A 111 10.86 -2.36 3.81
N LEU A 112 9.75 -1.65 4.04
CA LEU A 112 8.67 -1.48 3.07
C LEU A 112 9.14 -0.68 1.85
N ILE A 113 8.83 -1.20 0.66
CA ILE A 113 9.20 -0.65 -0.66
C ILE A 113 7.94 -0.22 -1.40
N GLU A 114 6.89 -1.03 -1.35
CA GLU A 114 5.62 -0.79 -2.01
C GLU A 114 4.49 -0.85 -0.99
N LEU A 115 3.66 0.20 -0.98
CA LEU A 115 2.50 0.31 -0.12
C LEU A 115 1.29 0.75 -0.93
N ASP A 116 0.21 -0.02 -0.83
CA ASP A 116 -1.12 0.39 -1.26
C ASP A 116 -2.02 0.67 -0.05
N ILE A 117 -2.60 1.86 0.00
CA ILE A 117 -3.58 2.31 1.00
C ILE A 117 -4.83 2.91 0.35
N SER A 118 -5.04 2.72 -0.96
CA SER A 118 -6.13 3.35 -1.69
C SER A 118 -7.51 2.96 -1.16
N GLU A 119 -8.51 3.77 -1.48
CA GLU A 119 -9.93 3.48 -1.17
C GLU A 119 -10.18 3.26 0.34
N ASN A 120 -9.50 4.05 1.16
CA ASN A 120 -9.64 4.07 2.62
C ASN A 120 -9.82 5.51 3.13
N ASN A 121 -10.55 5.67 4.24
CA ASN A 121 -10.59 6.94 4.96
C ASN A 121 -9.29 7.16 5.73
N ILE A 122 -8.30 7.77 5.07
CA ILE A 122 -6.98 8.08 5.64
C ILE A 122 -6.72 9.57 5.47
N THR A 123 -6.37 10.24 6.56
CA THR A 123 -6.01 11.66 6.55
C THR A 123 -4.56 11.92 7.00
N ASN A 124 -3.95 10.97 7.71
CA ASN A 124 -2.68 11.16 8.40
C ASN A 124 -1.62 10.17 7.90
N LEU A 125 -0.56 10.71 7.28
CA LEU A 125 0.58 9.95 6.75
C LEU A 125 1.81 9.94 7.67
N SER A 126 1.72 10.45 8.91
CA SER A 126 2.87 10.58 9.81
C SER A 126 3.64 9.27 10.04
N ALA A 127 2.95 8.13 10.04
CA ALA A 127 3.57 6.82 10.14
C ALA A 127 4.52 6.49 8.97
N LEU A 128 4.30 7.07 7.79
CA LEU A 128 5.09 6.79 6.59
C LEU A 128 6.40 7.59 6.54
N GLY A 129 6.50 8.70 7.28
CA GLY A 129 7.61 9.66 7.12
C GLY A 129 9.00 9.12 7.49
N ASN A 130 9.07 7.93 8.10
CA ASN A 130 10.31 7.23 8.45
C ASN A 130 10.45 5.88 7.73
N LEU A 131 9.85 5.71 6.55
CA LEU A 131 10.00 4.51 5.71
C LEU A 131 11.02 4.75 4.60
N PRO A 132 12.34 4.67 4.88
CA PRO A 132 13.39 5.17 3.99
C PRO A 132 13.50 4.42 2.66
N LYS A 133 12.88 3.26 2.55
CA LYS A 133 12.91 2.40 1.36
C LYS A 133 11.65 2.51 0.51
N LEU A 134 10.65 3.29 0.92
CA LEU A 134 9.40 3.38 0.19
C LEU A 134 9.65 4.00 -1.20
N GLU A 135 9.43 3.20 -2.24
CA GLU A 135 9.59 3.58 -3.65
C GLU A 135 8.24 3.85 -4.31
N SER A 136 7.19 3.14 -3.91
CA SER A 136 5.84 3.28 -4.47
C SER A 136 4.80 3.45 -3.37
N LEU A 137 4.01 4.52 -3.47
CA LEU A 137 2.84 4.76 -2.66
C LEU A 137 1.61 4.94 -3.54
N THR A 138 0.65 4.02 -3.39
CA THR A 138 -0.69 4.14 -3.98
C THR A 138 -1.67 4.61 -2.90
N ALA A 139 -2.29 5.77 -3.09
CA ALA A 139 -3.16 6.39 -2.11
C ALA A 139 -4.33 7.14 -2.75
N PHE A 140 -4.82 6.67 -3.90
CA PHE A 140 -5.97 7.27 -4.56
C PHE A 140 -7.26 7.00 -3.76
N ASP A 141 -8.25 7.88 -3.93
CA ASP A 141 -9.55 7.81 -3.24
C ASP A 141 -9.38 7.69 -1.71
N THR A 142 -8.67 8.68 -1.15
CA THR A 142 -8.45 8.82 0.29
C THR A 142 -8.67 10.28 0.70
N ASP A 143 -8.79 10.53 2.01
CA ASP A 143 -9.02 11.88 2.58
C ASP A 143 -7.71 12.65 2.88
N ILE A 144 -6.60 12.26 2.26
CA ILE A 144 -5.28 12.86 2.46
C ILE A 144 -5.27 14.30 1.94
N ASN A 145 -4.83 15.23 2.77
CA ASN A 145 -4.62 16.63 2.38
C ASN A 145 -3.23 17.18 2.72
N ASP A 146 -2.51 16.54 3.65
CA ASP A 146 -1.17 16.94 4.07
C ASP A 146 -0.12 15.93 3.61
N LEU A 147 0.82 16.39 2.79
CA LEU A 147 1.93 15.59 2.27
C LEU A 147 3.25 15.84 3.01
N ALA A 148 3.28 16.69 4.03
CA ALA A 148 4.50 16.99 4.78
C ALA A 148 5.24 15.73 5.30
N PRO A 149 4.56 14.65 5.75
CA PRO A 149 5.24 13.42 6.14
C PRO A 149 6.08 12.77 5.03
N LEU A 150 5.75 13.01 3.75
CA LEU A 150 6.45 12.41 2.61
C LEU A 150 7.74 13.15 2.23
N ALA A 151 8.00 14.35 2.78
CA ALA A 151 9.04 15.26 2.31
C ALA A 151 10.48 14.68 2.33
N ASN A 152 10.73 13.67 3.16
CA ASN A 152 12.05 13.03 3.30
C ASN A 152 12.13 11.64 2.67
N LEU A 153 11.09 11.17 1.96
CA LEU A 153 11.08 9.86 1.31
C LEU A 153 11.86 9.91 0.01
N HIS A 154 13.17 10.12 0.09
CA HIS A 154 14.03 10.29 -1.08
C HIS A 154 14.06 9.09 -2.02
N SER A 155 13.65 7.90 -1.56
CA SER A 155 13.52 6.69 -2.40
C SER A 155 12.23 6.68 -3.21
N LEU A 156 11.26 7.57 -2.95
CA LEU A 156 9.96 7.57 -3.60
C LEU A 156 10.10 7.89 -5.09
N ARG A 157 9.55 6.99 -5.91
CA ARG A 157 9.58 7.01 -7.38
C ARG A 157 8.19 7.15 -7.98
N VAL A 158 7.20 6.51 -7.36
CA VAL A 158 5.82 6.52 -7.80
C VAL A 158 4.90 7.01 -6.67
N LEU A 159 4.10 8.02 -6.97
CA LEU A 159 3.09 8.56 -6.05
C LEU A 159 1.76 8.72 -6.78
N GLN A 160 0.75 8.01 -6.31
CA GLN A 160 -0.62 8.08 -6.82
C GLN A 160 -1.53 8.73 -5.78
N LEU A 161 -2.08 9.89 -6.11
CA LEU A 161 -2.92 10.73 -5.24
C LEU A 161 -4.25 11.08 -5.91
N GLN A 162 -4.69 10.30 -6.89
CA GLN A 162 -5.91 10.59 -7.62
C GLN A 162 -7.10 10.67 -6.66
N ASP A 163 -8.02 11.60 -6.91
CA ASP A 163 -9.25 11.74 -6.14
C ASP A 163 -9.01 11.92 -4.63
N THR A 164 -7.97 12.68 -4.27
CA THR A 164 -7.69 13.11 -2.89
C THR A 164 -7.88 14.63 -2.73
N PRO A 165 -8.20 15.14 -1.53
CA PRO A 165 -8.35 16.58 -1.29
C PRO A 165 -7.01 17.36 -1.23
N VAL A 166 -5.88 16.75 -1.64
CA VAL A 166 -4.58 17.41 -1.73
C VAL A 166 -4.67 18.67 -2.60
N SER A 167 -4.13 19.77 -2.10
CA SER A 167 -4.01 21.04 -2.84
C SER A 167 -2.62 21.65 -2.78
N ASP A 168 -1.82 21.30 -1.78
CA ASP A 168 -0.42 21.70 -1.63
C ASP A 168 0.50 20.49 -1.86
N ILE A 169 1.43 20.64 -2.81
CA ILE A 169 2.43 19.65 -3.17
C ILE A 169 3.87 20.13 -2.91
N SER A 170 4.05 21.20 -2.14
CA SER A 170 5.35 21.76 -1.79
C SER A 170 6.29 20.75 -1.13
N ALA A 171 5.74 19.81 -0.35
CA ALA A 171 6.47 18.70 0.25
C ALA A 171 7.19 17.80 -0.77
N LEU A 172 6.73 17.77 -2.03
CA LEU A 172 7.30 16.93 -3.08
C LEU A 172 8.55 17.56 -3.75
N ALA A 173 8.81 18.85 -3.55
CA ALA A 173 9.83 19.60 -4.28
C ALA A 173 11.26 19.04 -4.12
N GLY A 174 11.50 18.32 -3.02
CA GLY A 174 12.78 17.75 -2.64
C GLY A 174 12.94 16.25 -2.95
N LEU A 175 12.03 15.61 -3.67
CA LEU A 175 12.08 14.16 -3.93
C LEU A 175 12.87 13.84 -5.21
N PRO A 176 14.19 13.54 -5.12
CA PRO A 176 15.06 13.49 -6.30
C PRO A 176 14.74 12.34 -7.24
N ASN A 177 14.12 11.27 -6.73
CA ASN A 177 13.86 10.04 -7.48
C ASN A 177 12.43 9.94 -7.98
N LEU A 178 11.58 10.97 -7.79
CA LEU A 178 10.19 10.92 -8.25
C LEU A 178 10.13 10.86 -9.78
N GLU A 179 9.59 9.77 -10.30
CA GLU A 179 9.49 9.44 -11.73
C GLU A 179 8.05 9.57 -12.25
N ALA A 180 7.07 9.22 -11.42
CA ALA A 180 5.65 9.27 -11.76
C ALA A 180 4.82 9.88 -10.63
N LEU A 181 4.04 10.90 -10.97
CA LEU A 181 3.11 11.57 -10.07
C LEU A 181 1.74 11.67 -10.74
N TYR A 182 0.69 11.26 -10.03
CA TYR A 182 -0.68 11.30 -10.53
C TYR A 182 -1.56 12.14 -9.59
N LEU A 183 -2.08 13.26 -10.11
CA LEU A 183 -2.86 14.25 -9.35
C LEU A 183 -4.30 14.39 -9.85
N ASN A 184 -4.78 13.50 -10.73
CA ASN A 184 -6.13 13.60 -11.31
C ASN A 184 -7.19 13.72 -10.21
N GLY A 185 -8.12 14.67 -10.31
CA GLY A 185 -9.18 14.83 -9.29
C GLY A 185 -8.72 15.50 -7.99
N THR A 186 -7.47 15.97 -7.90
CA THR A 186 -6.99 16.75 -6.74
C THR A 186 -7.33 18.25 -6.86
N GLY A 187 -7.18 18.99 -5.75
CA GLY A 187 -7.32 20.44 -5.68
C GLY A 187 -6.04 21.23 -6.01
N VAL A 188 -5.01 20.57 -6.55
CA VAL A 188 -3.72 21.21 -6.85
C VAL A 188 -3.88 22.23 -7.98
N SER A 189 -3.36 23.44 -7.77
CA SER A 189 -3.34 24.50 -8.78
C SER A 189 -1.95 25.09 -9.01
N ASP A 190 -1.09 25.06 -7.99
CA ASP A 190 0.33 25.43 -8.10
C ASP A 190 1.20 24.18 -8.33
N LEU A 191 1.85 24.12 -9.49
CA LEU A 191 2.77 23.05 -9.86
C LEU A 191 4.25 23.43 -9.73
N SER A 192 4.55 24.60 -9.14
CA SER A 192 5.92 25.13 -9.03
C SER A 192 6.89 24.19 -8.32
N ALA A 193 6.39 23.41 -7.35
CA ALA A 193 7.15 22.37 -6.64
C ALA A 193 7.77 21.31 -7.58
N LEU A 194 7.18 21.09 -8.75
CA LEU A 194 7.62 20.05 -9.69
C LEU A 194 8.78 20.51 -10.61
N ARG A 195 9.05 21.82 -10.69
CA ARG A 195 10.01 22.41 -11.65
C ARG A 195 11.42 21.87 -11.51
N SER A 196 11.84 21.53 -10.30
CA SER A 196 13.19 21.05 -9.97
C SER A 196 13.34 19.54 -9.97
N LEU A 197 12.28 18.76 -10.23
CA LEU A 197 12.34 17.30 -10.14
C LEU A 197 13.14 16.72 -11.32
N PRO A 198 14.32 16.14 -11.08
CA PRO A 198 15.26 15.82 -12.15
C PRO A 198 14.90 14.54 -12.91
N ASN A 199 13.97 13.72 -12.39
CA ASN A 199 13.64 12.40 -12.93
C ASN A 199 12.17 12.24 -13.33
N LEU A 200 11.32 13.26 -13.16
CA LEU A 200 9.89 13.15 -13.43
C LEU A 200 9.63 12.88 -14.92
N GLN A 201 9.00 11.74 -15.23
CA GLN A 201 8.68 11.28 -16.58
C GLN A 201 7.18 11.20 -16.84
N ILE A 202 6.37 11.00 -15.80
CA ILE A 202 4.92 10.87 -15.92
C ILE A 202 4.26 11.84 -14.96
N LEU A 203 3.40 12.70 -15.49
CA LEU A 203 2.58 13.63 -14.70
C LEU A 203 1.11 13.50 -15.11
N GLY A 204 0.28 13.00 -14.20
CA GLY A 204 -1.18 13.15 -14.26
C GLY A 204 -1.55 14.50 -13.65
N LEU A 205 -2.21 15.36 -14.42
CA LEU A 205 -2.65 16.68 -14.00
C LEU A 205 -4.00 16.62 -13.27
N PRO A 206 -4.30 17.61 -12.42
CA PRO A 206 -5.58 17.71 -11.71
C PRO A 206 -6.83 17.56 -12.59
N ASN A 207 -6.77 18.04 -13.83
CA ASN A 207 -7.86 17.98 -14.79
C ASN A 207 -8.03 16.62 -15.51
N GLY A 208 -7.29 15.58 -15.12
CA GLY A 208 -7.34 14.26 -15.75
C GLY A 208 -6.42 14.06 -16.96
N SER A 209 -5.73 15.12 -17.41
CA SER A 209 -4.77 15.02 -18.51
C SER A 209 -3.47 14.36 -18.07
N ARG A 210 -2.80 13.64 -18.97
CA ARG A 210 -1.51 12.99 -18.68
C ARG A 210 -0.41 13.47 -19.63
N ILE A 211 0.71 13.89 -19.05
CA ILE A 211 1.92 14.25 -19.77
C ILE A 211 2.95 13.14 -19.56
N THR A 212 3.59 12.71 -20.65
CA THR A 212 4.67 11.73 -20.64
C THR A 212 5.93 12.27 -21.31
N GLY A 213 7.07 12.01 -20.68
CA GLY A 213 8.39 12.48 -21.09
C GLY A 213 8.79 13.80 -20.43
N GLN A 214 9.95 13.79 -19.78
CA GLN A 214 10.45 14.91 -18.99
C GLN A 214 10.49 16.26 -19.73
N ASN A 215 10.87 16.29 -21.01
CA ASN A 215 10.95 17.54 -21.77
C ASN A 215 9.57 18.21 -21.93
N LYS A 216 8.52 17.41 -22.12
CA LYS A 216 7.14 17.94 -22.22
C LYS A 216 6.67 18.46 -20.87
N ILE A 217 6.98 17.75 -19.79
CA ILE A 217 6.67 18.18 -18.43
C ILE A 217 7.36 19.52 -18.12
N LYS A 218 8.67 19.63 -18.38
CA LYS A 218 9.42 20.88 -18.18
C LYS A 218 8.86 22.05 -18.99
N ALA A 219 8.41 21.81 -20.22
CA ALA A 219 7.79 22.86 -21.04
C ALA A 219 6.50 23.38 -20.41
N VAL A 220 5.62 22.50 -19.94
CA VAL A 220 4.35 22.89 -19.28
C VAL A 220 4.59 23.59 -17.94
N LEU A 221 5.62 23.20 -17.19
CA LEU A 221 5.94 23.82 -15.90
C LEU A 221 6.66 25.17 -16.03
N ALA A 222 7.16 25.54 -17.21
CA ALA A 222 7.87 26.79 -17.45
C ALA A 222 6.96 27.96 -17.84
N GLU A 223 5.72 27.68 -18.23
CA GLU A 223 4.63 28.65 -18.44
C GLU A 223 4.10 29.18 -17.09
#